data_AF-A0A7J6EPC6-F1
#
_entry.id   AF-A0A7J6EPC6-F1
#
_cell.length_a   1.000
_cell.length_b   1.000
_cell.length_c   1.000
_cell.angle_alpha   90.00
_cell.angle_beta   90.00
_cell.angle_gamma   90.00
#
_symmetry.space_group_name_H-M   'P 1'
#
loop_
_entity.id
_entity.type
_entity.pdbx_description
1 polymer ?
#
loop_
_entity_poly.entity_id
_entity_poly.type
_entity_poly.pdbx_seq_one_letter_code
_entity_poly.pdbx_strand_id
1 'polypeptide(L)'
;MEQSKLQLPKGLDTLPDSLRYLHWLYYPLNSLPSNFMPQNLVELNLSSSQLKQLSNEFELLENLKVVNLSCSKILTQIPEISRANLKSLCLKDCESIVEIPSLKFEKALDKKCSTKENVGAQILYTGYGSNTASMRPTQRDHKPYWWQSYEAIDYFLNLSGCSNLKVLSELSGSIKYISLHSTSIEELNSSIWSLDNLSLLDLSNCKFLKNLPSGIGELGSLSNLYLDGCSSFDSFPKHLPKNWNKD
;
A
#
# COMPACT_ATOMS: atom_id res chain seq x y z
N MET A 1 -5.74 20.67 0.84
CA MET A 1 -6.77 19.62 0.82
C MET A 1 -7.80 19.99 1.87
N GLU A 2 -9.07 20.15 1.47
CA GLU A 2 -10.15 20.54 2.38
C GLU A 2 -10.33 19.47 3.45
N GLN A 3 -10.26 19.86 4.73
CA GLN A 3 -10.64 18.99 5.84
C GLN A 3 -12.12 18.64 5.75
N SER A 4 -12.52 17.45 6.22
CA SER A 4 -13.94 17.13 6.33
C SER A 4 -14.63 18.16 7.22
N LYS A 5 -15.67 18.80 6.68
CA LYS A 5 -16.58 19.67 7.46
C LYS A 5 -17.45 18.87 8.43
N LEU A 6 -17.53 17.54 8.23
CA LEU A 6 -18.28 16.63 9.07
C LEU A 6 -17.53 16.41 10.39
N GLN A 7 -18.08 16.97 11.47
CA GLN A 7 -17.61 16.75 12.83
C GLN A 7 -18.53 15.76 13.53
N LEU A 8 -17.95 14.77 14.21
CA LEU A 8 -18.66 13.80 15.05
C LEU A 8 -18.33 14.08 16.53
N PRO A 9 -18.87 15.15 17.14
CA PRO A 9 -18.50 15.58 18.48
C PRO A 9 -18.90 14.58 19.58
N LYS A 10 -19.90 13.74 19.32
CA LYS A 10 -20.30 12.64 20.20
C LYS A 10 -19.55 11.33 19.91
N GLY A 11 -18.63 11.33 18.95
CA GLY A 11 -18.01 10.11 18.44
C GLY A 11 -18.93 9.33 17.50
N LEU A 12 -18.56 8.06 17.30
CA LEU A 12 -19.30 7.08 16.52
C LEU A 12 -19.50 5.86 17.41
N ASP A 13 -20.74 5.61 17.83
CA ASP A 13 -21.03 4.59 18.85
C ASP A 13 -20.89 3.17 18.31
N THR A 14 -21.26 2.92 17.05
CA THR A 14 -21.17 1.59 16.42
C THR A 14 -21.02 1.71 14.90
N LEU A 15 -20.48 0.65 14.30
CA LEU A 15 -20.61 0.35 12.87
C LEU A 15 -21.25 -1.04 12.72
N PRO A 16 -21.99 -1.32 11.64
CA PRO A 16 -22.59 -2.64 11.46
C PRO A 16 -21.52 -3.72 11.23
N ASP A 17 -21.54 -4.82 11.99
CA ASP A 17 -20.58 -5.93 11.83
C ASP A 17 -20.74 -6.69 10.50
N SER A 18 -21.88 -6.52 9.83
CA SER A 18 -22.15 -7.05 8.49
C SER A 18 -21.48 -6.25 7.37
N LEU A 19 -20.78 -5.15 7.70
CA LEU A 19 -20.20 -4.26 6.71
C LEU A 19 -19.04 -4.94 5.98
N ARG A 20 -19.11 -4.95 4.64
CA ARG A 20 -18.09 -5.53 3.77
C ARG A 20 -17.14 -4.51 3.16
N TYR A 21 -17.61 -3.28 2.97
CA TYR A 21 -16.84 -2.19 2.36
C TYR A 21 -17.03 -0.94 3.22
N LEU A 22 -15.96 -0.42 3.80
CA LEU A 22 -15.98 0.83 4.58
C LEU A 22 -15.20 1.92 3.87
N HIS A 23 -15.90 2.82 3.19
CA HIS A 23 -15.26 3.93 2.49
C HIS A 23 -15.66 5.24 3.16
N TRP A 24 -14.70 5.86 3.85
CA TRP A 24 -14.91 7.11 4.58
C TRP A 24 -13.67 7.99 4.47
N LEU A 25 -13.56 8.70 3.34
CA LEU A 25 -12.50 9.68 3.14
C LEU A 25 -12.61 10.77 4.20
N TYR A 26 -11.45 11.22 4.70
CA TYR A 26 -11.35 12.23 5.74
C TYR A 26 -12.08 11.84 7.04
N TYR A 27 -12.01 10.56 7.41
CA TYR A 27 -12.60 10.04 8.64
C TYR A 27 -12.12 10.86 9.86
N PRO A 28 -13.03 11.48 10.63
CA PRO A 28 -12.67 12.54 11.57
C PRO A 28 -12.24 12.04 12.96
N LEU A 29 -12.47 10.76 13.27
CA LEU A 29 -12.15 10.20 14.59
C LEU A 29 -10.74 9.60 14.61
N ASN A 30 -10.17 9.53 15.81
CA ASN A 30 -8.83 9.03 16.07
C ASN A 30 -8.73 7.49 16.12
N SER A 31 -9.86 6.81 16.24
CA SER A 31 -10.01 5.36 16.18
C SER A 31 -11.37 5.00 15.59
N LEU A 32 -11.52 3.76 15.12
CA LEU A 32 -12.83 3.17 14.84
C LEU A 32 -13.57 2.87 16.16
N PRO A 33 -14.91 2.69 16.12
CA PRO A 33 -15.68 2.31 17.31
C PRO A 33 -15.13 1.03 17.93
N SER A 34 -15.00 1.01 19.26
CA SER A 34 -14.37 -0.11 19.98
C SER A 34 -15.20 -1.39 20.01
N ASN A 35 -16.48 -1.32 19.63
CA ASN A 35 -17.40 -2.45 19.54
C ASN A 35 -17.59 -2.94 18.10
N PHE A 36 -16.94 -2.30 17.13
CA PHE A 36 -17.07 -2.70 15.73
C PHE A 36 -16.23 -3.96 15.50
N MET A 37 -16.90 -5.04 15.07
CA MET A 37 -16.27 -6.32 14.76
C MET A 37 -16.15 -6.50 13.25
N PRO A 38 -15.04 -6.07 12.61
CA PRO A 38 -14.91 -6.00 11.16
C PRO A 38 -14.70 -7.35 10.45
N GLN A 39 -15.17 -8.48 10.99
CA GLN A 39 -14.84 -9.83 10.47
C GLN A 39 -15.27 -10.05 9.01
N ASN A 40 -16.33 -9.37 8.56
CA ASN A 40 -16.84 -9.46 7.18
C ASN A 40 -16.20 -8.43 6.23
N LEU A 41 -15.33 -7.57 6.75
CA LEU A 41 -14.75 -6.46 6.02
C LEU A 41 -13.79 -7.01 4.96
N VAL A 42 -14.10 -6.69 3.70
CA VAL A 42 -13.28 -7.02 2.53
C VAL A 42 -12.41 -5.83 2.16
N GLU A 43 -12.92 -4.62 2.38
CA GLU A 43 -12.24 -3.39 1.99
C GLU A 43 -12.41 -2.27 3.01
N LEU A 44 -11.29 -1.63 3.32
CA LEU A 44 -11.21 -0.48 4.20
C LEU A 44 -10.54 0.69 3.47
N ASN A 45 -11.27 1.77 3.26
CA ASN A 45 -10.69 3.04 2.83
C ASN A 45 -11.04 4.15 3.82
N LEU A 46 -10.03 4.54 4.59
CA LEU A 46 -10.07 5.67 5.52
C LEU A 46 -8.94 6.67 5.17
N SER A 47 -8.76 6.93 3.86
CA SER A 47 -7.76 7.88 3.38
C SER A 47 -7.98 9.29 3.92
N SER A 48 -6.87 10.00 4.15
CA SER A 48 -6.80 11.35 4.72
C SER A 48 -7.49 11.46 6.09
N SER A 49 -7.51 10.37 6.87
CA SER A 49 -8.18 10.32 8.16
C SER A 49 -7.37 10.98 9.29
N GLN A 50 -8.05 11.19 10.41
CA GLN A 50 -7.45 11.55 11.68
C GLN A 50 -7.13 10.33 12.55
N LEU A 51 -7.10 9.12 11.97
CA LEU A 51 -6.77 7.91 12.71
C LEU A 51 -5.34 7.97 13.23
N LYS A 52 -5.18 7.72 14.52
CA LYS A 52 -3.87 7.50 15.13
C LYS A 52 -3.48 6.02 15.09
N GLN A 53 -4.47 5.16 15.26
CA GLN A 53 -4.33 3.71 15.28
C GLN A 53 -5.62 3.04 14.80
N LEU A 54 -5.50 1.84 14.25
CA LEU A 54 -6.62 0.91 14.10
C LEU A 54 -6.64 -0.03 15.32
N SER A 55 -7.82 -0.54 15.69
CA SER A 55 -8.00 -1.37 16.89
C SER A 55 -7.23 -2.70 16.81
N ASN A 56 -6.93 -3.32 17.96
CA ASN A 56 -6.28 -4.64 18.01
C ASN A 56 -7.17 -5.78 17.48
N GLU A 57 -8.49 -5.58 17.43
CA GLU A 57 -9.44 -6.58 16.88
C GLU A 57 -9.27 -6.83 15.37
N PHE A 58 -8.41 -6.04 14.71
CA PHE A 58 -8.02 -6.22 13.32
C PHE A 58 -7.15 -7.46 13.08
N GLU A 59 -6.68 -8.11 14.15
CA GLU A 59 -5.93 -9.36 14.12
C GLU A 59 -6.70 -10.54 13.48
N LEU A 60 -8.03 -10.47 13.39
CA LEU A 60 -8.90 -11.55 12.89
C LEU A 60 -9.46 -11.31 11.48
N LEU A 61 -8.89 -10.37 10.72
CA LEU A 61 -9.43 -9.94 9.43
C LEU A 61 -9.09 -10.84 8.24
N GLU A 62 -9.54 -12.09 8.29
CA GLU A 62 -9.27 -13.08 7.23
C GLU A 62 -9.85 -12.69 5.85
N ASN A 63 -10.97 -11.95 5.86
CA ASN A 63 -11.67 -11.51 4.65
C ASN A 63 -11.11 -10.23 4.03
N LEU A 64 -10.30 -9.47 4.77
CA LEU A 64 -9.80 -8.17 4.34
C LEU A 64 -8.79 -8.34 3.19
N LYS A 65 -9.04 -7.67 2.07
CA LYS A 65 -8.24 -7.73 0.84
C LYS A 65 -7.60 -6.40 0.50
N VAL A 66 -8.30 -5.30 0.73
CA VAL A 66 -7.86 -3.97 0.30
C VAL A 66 -7.91 -3.01 1.48
N VAL A 67 -6.79 -2.34 1.73
CA VAL A 67 -6.67 -1.31 2.76
C VAL A 67 -6.04 -0.06 2.17
N ASN A 68 -6.72 1.06 2.32
CA ASN A 68 -6.22 2.39 1.94
C ASN A 68 -6.34 3.36 3.11
N LEU A 69 -5.20 3.75 3.66
CA LEU A 69 -5.05 4.74 4.72
C LEU A 69 -4.20 5.93 4.27
N SER A 70 -3.99 6.09 2.96
CA SER A 70 -3.14 7.15 2.39
C SER A 70 -3.45 8.54 2.93
N CYS A 71 -2.43 9.40 3.02
CA CYS A 71 -2.47 10.76 3.55
C CYS A 71 -2.90 10.87 5.02
N SER A 72 -2.91 9.78 5.79
CA SER A 72 -3.19 9.80 7.23
C SER A 72 -1.92 10.16 8.00
N LYS A 73 -1.61 11.46 8.03
CA LYS A 73 -0.33 11.98 8.54
C LYS A 73 -0.03 11.67 10.00
N ILE A 74 -1.05 11.42 10.82
CA ILE A 74 -0.93 11.15 12.25
C ILE A 74 -1.04 9.66 12.61
N LEU A 75 -1.19 8.78 11.60
CA LEU A 75 -1.21 7.34 11.78
C LEU A 75 0.21 6.88 12.15
N THR A 76 0.39 6.37 13.35
CA THR A 76 1.71 5.95 13.85
C THR A 76 1.96 4.46 13.69
N GLN A 77 0.89 3.67 13.69
CA GLN A 77 0.95 2.21 13.65
C GLN A 77 -0.21 1.68 12.80
N ILE A 78 0.06 0.58 12.07
CA ILE A 78 -0.98 -0.25 11.48
C ILE A 78 -1.13 -1.51 12.35
N PRO A 79 -2.36 -2.04 12.49
CA PRO A 79 -2.61 -3.19 13.33
C PRO A 79 -1.99 -4.43 12.67
N GLU A 80 -1.79 -5.46 13.47
CA GLU A 80 -1.27 -6.74 13.00
C GLU A 80 -2.28 -7.39 12.04
N ILE A 81 -2.09 -7.20 10.73
CA ILE A 81 -2.94 -7.74 9.66
C ILE A 81 -2.28 -8.90 8.93
N SER A 82 -1.29 -9.55 9.55
CA SER A 82 -0.57 -10.70 8.97
C SER A 82 -1.48 -11.90 8.67
N ARG A 83 -2.63 -12.02 9.34
CA ARG A 83 -3.67 -13.02 9.04
C ARG A 83 -4.55 -12.65 7.85
N ALA A 84 -4.59 -11.38 7.47
CA ALA A 84 -5.34 -10.94 6.29
C ALA A 84 -4.57 -11.36 5.03
N ASN A 85 -5.27 -12.04 4.12
CA ASN A 85 -4.72 -12.37 2.82
C ASN A 85 -4.92 -11.18 1.87
N LEU A 86 -4.07 -10.16 2.05
CA LEU A 86 -4.17 -8.88 1.36
C LEU A 86 -3.90 -9.02 -0.14
N LYS A 87 -4.64 -8.23 -0.91
CA LYS A 87 -4.33 -7.90 -2.30
C LYS A 87 -3.63 -6.56 -2.39
N SER A 88 -4.08 -5.55 -1.65
CA SER A 88 -3.54 -4.20 -1.78
C SER A 88 -3.51 -3.46 -0.45
N LEU A 89 -2.36 -2.85 -0.14
CA LEU A 89 -2.18 -1.95 1.00
C LEU A 89 -1.60 -0.63 0.52
N CYS A 90 -2.28 0.48 0.80
CA CYS A 90 -1.82 1.82 0.47
C CYS A 90 -1.73 2.70 1.72
N LEU A 91 -0.50 3.03 2.10
CA LEU A 91 -0.14 3.96 3.18
C LEU A 91 0.59 5.20 2.64
N LYS A 92 0.40 5.54 1.37
CA LYS A 92 1.04 6.70 0.73
C LYS A 92 0.91 7.95 1.61
N ASP A 93 1.96 8.73 1.79
CA ASP A 93 2.00 9.98 2.55
C ASP A 93 1.56 9.83 4.03
N CYS A 94 1.77 8.65 4.64
CA CYS A 94 1.61 8.42 6.09
C CYS A 94 2.93 8.75 6.81
N GLU A 95 3.19 10.04 6.99
CA GLU A 95 4.47 10.56 7.48
C GLU A 95 4.85 10.09 8.89
N SER A 96 3.88 9.78 9.77
CA SER A 96 4.16 9.36 11.16
C SER A 96 4.49 7.86 11.32
N ILE A 97 4.39 7.06 10.26
CA ILE A 97 4.73 5.65 10.30
C ILE A 97 6.25 5.49 10.33
N VAL A 98 6.74 4.76 11.33
CA VAL A 98 8.17 4.45 11.52
C VAL A 98 8.51 3.00 11.18
N GLU A 99 7.53 2.11 11.30
CA GLU A 99 7.62 0.69 11.02
C GLU A 99 6.26 0.15 10.56
N ILE A 100 6.27 -0.98 9.88
CA ILE A 100 5.06 -1.74 9.55
C ILE A 100 5.20 -3.16 10.11
N PRO A 101 4.12 -3.87 10.47
CA PRO A 101 4.15 -5.29 10.80
C PRO A 101 4.52 -6.12 9.57
N SER A 102 4.79 -7.41 9.79
CA SER A 102 4.98 -8.36 8.69
C SER A 102 3.69 -8.48 7.88
N LEU A 103 3.81 -8.47 6.55
CA LEU A 103 2.65 -8.50 5.66
C LEU A 103 2.66 -9.74 4.76
N LYS A 104 1.46 -10.28 4.54
CA LYS A 104 1.23 -11.46 3.72
C LYS A 104 0.23 -11.15 2.61
N PHE A 105 0.65 -11.41 1.37
CA PHE A 105 -0.18 -11.18 0.18
C PHE A 105 -0.43 -12.51 -0.53
N GLU A 106 -1.32 -13.35 -0.01
CA GLU A 106 -1.61 -14.62 -0.69
C GLU A 106 -2.48 -14.42 -1.91
N LYS A 107 -2.05 -15.02 -3.02
CA LYS A 107 -2.90 -15.20 -4.17
C LYS A 107 -4.03 -16.15 -3.79
N ALA A 108 -5.27 -15.64 -3.78
CA ALA A 108 -6.42 -16.51 -3.75
C ALA A 108 -6.31 -17.48 -4.93
N LEU A 109 -6.48 -18.78 -4.69
CA LEU A 109 -6.64 -19.80 -5.73
C LEU A 109 -7.98 -19.60 -6.44
N ASP A 110 -8.25 -18.38 -6.91
CA ASP A 110 -9.43 -18.07 -7.68
C ASP A 110 -9.31 -18.80 -9.01
N LYS A 111 -10.26 -19.69 -9.26
CA LYS A 111 -10.41 -20.44 -10.51
C LYS A 111 -10.37 -19.45 -11.68
N LYS A 112 -9.21 -19.37 -12.32
CA LYS A 112 -8.94 -18.93 -13.70
C LYS A 112 -9.87 -17.80 -14.19
N CYS A 113 -9.46 -16.55 -13.97
CA CYS A 113 -9.76 -15.50 -14.94
C CYS A 113 -8.46 -15.10 -15.64
N SER A 114 -8.29 -15.63 -16.85
CA SER A 114 -7.21 -15.27 -17.75
C SER A 114 -7.65 -14.04 -18.56
N THR A 115 -7.34 -12.85 -18.05
CA THR A 115 -7.14 -11.68 -18.91
C THR A 115 -5.69 -11.26 -18.74
N LYS A 116 -4.91 -11.58 -19.79
CA LYS A 116 -3.57 -11.02 -19.97
C LYS A 116 -3.77 -9.58 -20.42
N GLU A 117 -3.64 -8.63 -19.51
CA GLU A 117 -3.34 -7.26 -19.88
C GLU A 117 -2.08 -6.84 -19.14
N ASN A 118 -0.97 -6.90 -19.89
CA ASN A 118 0.21 -6.09 -19.59
C ASN A 118 -0.20 -4.64 -19.84
N VAL A 119 -0.79 -3.98 -18.86
CA VAL A 119 -0.77 -2.53 -18.82
C VAL A 119 0.51 -2.16 -18.09
N GLY A 120 1.49 -1.68 -18.85
CA GLY A 120 2.77 -1.22 -18.33
C GLY A 120 2.56 -0.24 -17.17
N ALA A 121 3.46 -0.30 -16.21
CA ALA A 121 3.53 0.58 -15.04
C ALA A 121 3.84 2.04 -15.44
N GLN A 122 2.94 2.68 -16.18
CA GLN A 122 3.05 4.08 -16.61
C GLN A 122 2.28 5.07 -15.73
N ILE A 123 1.74 4.65 -14.58
CA ILE A 123 1.05 5.57 -13.67
C ILE A 123 1.44 5.28 -12.21
N LEU A 124 2.64 5.69 -11.81
CA LEU A 124 2.94 6.03 -10.40
C LEU A 124 3.28 7.52 -10.21
N TYR A 125 3.37 8.29 -11.30
CA TYR A 125 3.51 9.75 -11.24
C TYR A 125 2.15 10.45 -11.31
N THR A 126 1.42 10.53 -10.19
CA THR A 126 0.60 11.71 -9.88
C THR A 126 0.73 12.05 -8.39
N GLY A 127 1.80 12.78 -8.11
CA GLY A 127 2.07 13.37 -6.81
C GLY A 127 2.45 14.84 -6.95
N TYR A 128 1.73 15.61 -7.77
CA TYR A 128 1.73 17.08 -7.69
C TYR A 128 0.34 17.58 -8.07
N GLY A 129 -0.22 18.47 -7.24
CA GLY A 129 -1.57 18.97 -7.43
C GLY A 129 -1.77 19.67 -8.78
N SER A 130 -2.88 19.35 -9.43
CA SER A 130 -3.52 20.24 -10.40
C SER A 130 -4.98 19.86 -10.55
N ASN A 131 -5.85 20.84 -10.30
CA ASN A 131 -7.28 20.78 -10.59
C ASN A 131 -7.52 20.23 -12.01
N THR A 132 -8.33 19.17 -12.13
CA THR A 132 -9.06 18.92 -13.37
C THR A 132 -10.55 19.06 -13.07
N ALA A 133 -11.12 20.10 -13.69
CA ALA A 133 -12.52 20.43 -13.57
C ALA A 133 -13.40 19.37 -14.25
N SER A 134 -14.50 19.04 -13.56
CA SER A 134 -15.83 18.74 -14.09
C SER A 134 -15.98 17.68 -15.20
N MET A 135 -16.35 16.46 -14.81
CA MET A 135 -17.32 15.63 -15.55
C MET A 135 -18.25 14.91 -14.55
N ARG A 136 -19.57 15.15 -14.68
CA ARG A 136 -20.62 14.46 -13.90
C ARG A 136 -20.84 13.05 -14.46
N PRO A 137 -20.74 11.96 -13.66
CA PRO A 137 -21.11 10.63 -14.14
C PRO A 137 -22.59 10.36 -13.87
N THR A 138 -23.29 9.92 -14.91
CA THR A 138 -24.62 9.32 -14.84
C THR A 138 -24.54 7.92 -14.22
N GLN A 139 -25.47 7.64 -13.30
CA GLN A 139 -25.61 6.41 -12.53
C GLN A 139 -25.53 5.12 -13.38
N ARG A 140 -24.51 4.31 -13.12
CA ARG A 140 -24.58 2.85 -12.87
C ARG A 140 -23.16 2.37 -12.51
N ASP A 141 -23.07 1.63 -11.40
CA ASP A 141 -21.87 1.09 -10.74
C ASP A 141 -20.96 2.14 -10.04
N HIS A 142 -21.28 2.38 -8.76
CA HIS A 142 -20.52 3.28 -7.88
C HIS A 142 -19.14 2.69 -7.52
N LYS A 143 -18.15 2.91 -8.38
CA LYS A 143 -16.73 2.78 -8.05
C LYS A 143 -16.18 4.19 -7.73
N PRO A 144 -15.55 4.41 -6.56
CA PRO A 144 -15.05 5.73 -6.16
C PRO A 144 -14.07 6.33 -7.17
N TYR A 145 -13.93 7.66 -7.23
CA TYR A 145 -13.07 8.34 -8.21
C TYR A 145 -11.59 7.90 -8.20
N TRP A 146 -11.07 7.41 -7.07
CA TRP A 146 -9.71 6.87 -6.98
C TRP A 146 -9.59 5.44 -7.56
N TRP A 147 -10.71 4.82 -7.96
CA TRP A 147 -10.81 3.48 -8.54
C TRP A 147 -10.51 3.44 -10.05
N GLN A 148 -10.63 4.55 -10.78
CA GLN A 148 -10.46 4.56 -12.25
C GLN A 148 -8.99 4.37 -12.71
N SER A 149 -8.00 4.48 -11.80
CA SER A 149 -6.57 4.32 -12.13
C SER A 149 -5.93 3.05 -11.55
N TYR A 150 -6.57 2.35 -10.61
CA TYR A 150 -5.99 1.25 -9.84
C TYR A 150 -6.65 -0.12 -10.10
N GLU A 151 -7.64 -0.20 -11.00
CA GLU A 151 -8.44 -1.41 -11.28
C GLU A 151 -7.66 -2.67 -11.71
N ALA A 152 -6.38 -2.55 -12.06
CA ALA A 152 -5.62 -3.65 -12.64
C ALA A 152 -4.49 -4.19 -11.74
N ILE A 153 -4.23 -3.59 -10.57
CA ILE A 153 -3.02 -3.88 -9.79
C ILE A 153 -3.35 -4.64 -8.50
N ASP A 154 -3.69 -5.92 -8.66
CA ASP A 154 -3.67 -6.88 -7.56
C ASP A 154 -2.22 -7.08 -7.06
N TYR A 155 -2.05 -7.27 -5.75
CA TYR A 155 -0.78 -7.57 -5.07
C TYR A 155 0.20 -6.39 -5.03
N PHE A 156 -0.27 -5.27 -4.48
CA PHE A 156 0.46 -3.99 -4.42
C PHE A 156 0.62 -3.46 -2.99
N LEU A 157 1.81 -2.94 -2.69
CA LEU A 157 2.16 -2.26 -1.45
C LEU A 157 2.66 -0.84 -1.76
N ASN A 158 1.91 0.18 -1.33
CA ASN A 158 2.34 1.57 -1.38
C ASN A 158 2.75 2.10 -0.02
N LEU A 159 4.02 2.46 0.13
CA LEU A 159 4.57 3.15 1.29
C LEU A 159 5.19 4.49 0.89
N SER A 160 4.92 4.97 -0.34
CA SER A 160 5.49 6.23 -0.85
C SER A 160 5.25 7.37 0.12
N GLY A 161 6.24 8.21 0.39
CA GLY A 161 6.10 9.37 1.27
C GLY A 161 5.90 9.03 2.75
N CYS A 162 6.04 7.77 3.17
CA CYS A 162 6.22 7.41 4.59
C CYS A 162 7.62 7.84 5.04
N SER A 163 7.79 9.15 5.22
CA SER A 163 9.10 9.80 5.36
C SER A 163 9.86 9.43 6.63
N ASN A 164 9.21 8.86 7.65
CA ASN A 164 9.86 8.34 8.86
C ASN A 164 10.09 6.83 8.84
N LEU A 165 9.65 6.11 7.80
CA LEU A 165 9.88 4.68 7.65
C LEU A 165 11.35 4.42 7.31
N LYS A 166 12.06 3.72 8.20
CA LYS A 166 13.50 3.43 8.06
C LYS A 166 13.82 1.99 7.71
N VAL A 167 12.93 1.08 8.06
CA VAL A 167 13.10 -0.36 7.88
C VAL A 167 11.81 -0.92 7.31
N LEU A 168 11.94 -1.86 6.38
CA LEU A 168 10.83 -2.65 5.87
C LEU A 168 10.83 -4.01 6.54
N SER A 169 9.73 -4.35 7.22
CA SER A 169 9.53 -5.67 7.84
C SER A 169 9.37 -6.78 6.82
N GLU A 170 9.26 -8.03 7.29
CA GLU A 170 9.13 -9.19 6.42
C GLU A 170 7.87 -9.11 5.54
N LEU A 171 8.07 -9.40 4.26
CA LEU A 171 7.02 -9.46 3.25
C LEU A 171 6.99 -10.86 2.66
N SER A 172 5.79 -11.41 2.45
CA SER A 172 5.62 -12.73 1.84
C SER A 172 4.43 -12.80 0.90
N GLY A 173 4.44 -13.78 0.00
CA GLY A 173 3.35 -14.07 -0.92
C GLY A 173 3.58 -13.56 -2.34
N SER A 174 2.51 -13.14 -2.99
CA SER A 174 2.41 -12.86 -4.44
C SER A 174 2.53 -11.37 -4.78
N ILE A 175 3.14 -10.56 -3.92
CA ILE A 175 3.38 -9.12 -4.16
C ILE A 175 4.05 -8.94 -5.53
N LYS A 176 3.50 -8.03 -6.33
CA LYS A 176 3.99 -7.68 -7.67
C LYS A 176 4.60 -6.28 -7.74
N TYR A 177 4.13 -5.37 -6.89
CA TYR A 177 4.49 -3.96 -6.93
C TYR A 177 4.75 -3.44 -5.52
N ILE A 178 5.94 -2.91 -5.29
CA ILE A 178 6.30 -2.23 -4.05
C ILE A 178 6.77 -0.83 -4.44
N SER A 179 6.17 0.19 -3.84
CA SER A 179 6.71 1.56 -3.90
C SER A 179 7.05 2.06 -2.51
N LEU A 180 8.33 2.40 -2.35
CA LEU A 180 8.98 3.02 -1.21
C LEU A 180 9.46 4.42 -1.56
N HIS A 181 8.94 5.01 -2.64
CA HIS A 181 9.33 6.32 -3.14
C HIS A 181 9.34 7.37 -2.01
N SER A 182 10.41 8.16 -1.91
CA SER A 182 10.52 9.22 -0.90
C SER A 182 10.34 8.73 0.56
N THR A 183 10.78 7.51 0.87
CA THR A 183 10.90 7.02 2.27
C THR A 183 12.30 7.26 2.82
N SER A 184 12.48 7.10 4.14
CA SER A 184 13.79 7.19 4.79
C SER A 184 14.45 5.82 4.98
N ILE A 185 14.11 4.86 4.12
CA ILE A 185 14.62 3.50 4.24
C ILE A 185 16.14 3.46 4.11
N GLU A 186 16.80 2.84 5.08
CA GLU A 186 18.27 2.74 5.14
C GLU A 186 18.76 1.42 4.52
N GLU A 187 17.98 0.35 4.71
CA GLU A 187 18.21 -0.99 4.20
C GLU A 187 16.90 -1.73 3.89
N LEU A 188 16.97 -2.71 3.00
CA LEU A 188 15.87 -3.64 2.74
C LEU A 188 16.17 -4.97 3.44
N ASN A 189 15.16 -5.68 3.93
CA ASN A 189 15.32 -7.06 4.41
C ASN A 189 15.53 -8.02 3.22
N SER A 190 16.40 -9.03 3.35
CA SER A 190 16.66 -10.04 2.31
C SER A 190 15.42 -10.83 1.90
N SER A 191 14.37 -10.87 2.73
CA SER A 191 13.08 -11.48 2.39
C SER A 191 12.44 -10.88 1.13
N ILE A 192 12.74 -9.62 0.80
CA ILE A 192 12.20 -8.96 -0.40
C ILE A 192 12.61 -9.67 -1.70
N TRP A 193 13.73 -10.41 -1.68
CA TRP A 193 14.21 -11.20 -2.81
C TRP A 193 13.54 -12.57 -2.95
N SER A 194 12.83 -13.02 -1.92
CA SER A 194 11.99 -14.24 -1.98
C SER A 194 10.62 -14.01 -2.63
N LEU A 195 10.32 -12.76 -3.04
CA LEU A 195 9.08 -12.40 -3.69
C LEU A 195 9.11 -12.74 -5.18
N ASP A 196 8.86 -14.00 -5.52
CA ASP A 196 8.96 -14.54 -6.89
C ASP A 196 8.15 -13.77 -7.96
N ASN A 197 7.09 -13.08 -7.56
CA ASN A 197 6.19 -12.33 -8.45
C ASN A 197 6.51 -10.83 -8.51
N LEU A 198 7.50 -10.34 -7.76
CA LEU A 198 7.84 -8.93 -7.71
C LEU A 198 8.32 -8.47 -9.09
N SER A 199 7.55 -7.58 -9.71
CA SER A 199 7.79 -7.06 -11.05
C SER A 199 8.33 -5.63 -11.06
N LEU A 200 7.96 -4.85 -10.03
CA LEU A 200 8.34 -3.46 -9.87
C LEU A 200 8.71 -3.18 -8.43
N LEU A 201 9.88 -2.58 -8.25
CA LEU A 201 10.35 -2.02 -7.01
C LEU A 201 10.74 -0.56 -7.25
N ASP A 202 10.03 0.36 -6.61
CA ASP A 202 10.30 1.79 -6.69
C ASP A 202 10.94 2.27 -5.38
N LEU A 203 12.23 2.58 -5.44
CA LEU A 203 13.03 3.12 -4.34
C LEU A 203 13.44 4.57 -4.62
N SER A 204 12.81 5.23 -5.60
CA SER A 204 13.18 6.58 -6.01
C SER A 204 13.12 7.55 -4.84
N ASN A 205 14.08 8.48 -4.75
CA ASN A 205 14.21 9.46 -3.68
C ASN A 205 14.39 8.86 -2.26
N CYS A 206 14.80 7.59 -2.14
CA CYS A 206 15.25 7.01 -0.87
C CYS A 206 16.66 7.51 -0.54
N LYS A 207 16.75 8.69 0.06
CA LYS A 207 18.03 9.41 0.24
C LYS A 207 19.02 8.72 1.16
N PHE A 208 18.56 7.82 2.04
CA PHE A 208 19.40 7.12 3.03
C PHE A 208 19.71 5.67 2.65
N LEU A 209 19.12 5.15 1.57
CA LEU A 209 19.39 3.79 1.09
C LEU A 209 20.83 3.70 0.59
N LYS A 210 21.64 2.86 1.23
CA LYS A 210 23.06 2.71 0.89
C LYS A 210 23.32 1.61 -0.14
N ASN A 211 22.68 0.47 0.03
CA ASN A 211 22.91 -0.72 -0.79
C ASN A 211 21.62 -1.56 -0.91
N LEU A 212 21.57 -2.43 -1.91
CA LEU A 212 20.56 -3.49 -2.00
C LEU A 212 21.10 -4.77 -1.34
N PRO A 213 20.28 -5.54 -0.59
CA PRO A 213 20.72 -6.81 -0.02
C PRO A 213 21.26 -7.79 -1.07
N SER A 214 22.21 -8.64 -0.69
CA SER A 214 22.74 -9.71 -1.55
C SER A 214 21.63 -10.73 -1.83
N GLY A 215 21.23 -10.88 -3.09
CA GLY A 215 20.14 -11.79 -3.49
C GLY A 215 19.24 -11.25 -4.61
N ILE A 216 19.38 -9.98 -5.00
CA ILE A 216 18.59 -9.42 -6.11
C ILE A 216 18.69 -10.25 -7.41
N GLY A 217 19.82 -10.91 -7.67
CA GLY A 217 20.01 -11.80 -8.81
C GLY A 217 19.09 -13.02 -8.85
N GLU A 218 18.42 -13.35 -7.74
CA GLU A 218 17.46 -14.45 -7.62
C GLU A 218 16.06 -14.04 -8.10
N LEU A 219 15.76 -12.74 -8.19
CA LEU A 219 14.48 -12.25 -8.67
C LEU A 219 14.31 -12.46 -10.18
N GLY A 220 13.61 -13.53 -10.56
CA GLY A 220 13.34 -13.84 -11.96
C GLY A 220 12.31 -12.91 -12.63
N SER A 221 11.42 -12.29 -11.85
CA SER A 221 10.28 -11.49 -12.35
C SER A 221 10.51 -9.98 -12.35
N LEU A 222 11.52 -9.48 -11.63
CA LEU A 222 11.73 -8.05 -11.45
C LEU A 222 12.15 -7.40 -12.77
N SER A 223 11.28 -6.59 -13.35
CA SER A 223 11.50 -5.93 -14.64
C SER A 223 11.75 -4.44 -14.50
N ASN A 224 11.27 -3.82 -13.42
CA ASN A 224 11.38 -2.39 -13.19
C ASN A 224 11.99 -2.13 -11.80
N LEU A 225 13.17 -1.52 -11.77
CA LEU A 225 13.77 -0.98 -10.55
C LEU A 225 14.00 0.52 -10.74
N TYR A 226 13.43 1.33 -9.84
CA TYR A 226 13.66 2.77 -9.81
C TYR A 226 14.52 3.15 -8.62
N LEU A 227 15.58 3.92 -8.88
CA LEU A 227 16.58 4.37 -7.90
C LEU A 227 16.95 5.85 -8.11
N ASP A 228 16.19 6.60 -8.92
CA ASP A 228 16.47 8.01 -9.16
C ASP A 228 16.41 8.79 -7.85
N GLY A 229 17.33 9.75 -7.64
CA GLY A 229 17.35 10.54 -6.41
C GLY A 229 17.84 9.82 -5.14
N CYS A 230 18.32 8.57 -5.22
CA CYS A 230 18.98 7.87 -4.10
C CYS A 230 20.39 8.41 -3.87
N SER A 231 20.51 9.51 -3.12
CA SER A 231 21.78 10.24 -2.96
C SER A 231 22.87 9.53 -2.16
N SER A 232 22.53 8.54 -1.32
CA SER A 232 23.49 7.77 -0.51
C SER A 232 23.81 6.39 -1.08
N PHE A 233 23.27 6.06 -2.25
CA PHE A 233 23.44 4.74 -2.85
C PHE A 233 24.89 4.56 -3.35
N ASP A 234 25.57 3.53 -2.84
CA ASP A 234 27.00 3.33 -3.04
C ASP A 234 27.28 2.32 -4.17
N SER A 235 26.68 1.12 -4.09
CA SER A 235 26.95 0.08 -5.08
C SER A 235 25.82 -0.92 -5.28
N PHE A 236 25.80 -1.51 -6.47
CA PHE A 236 24.96 -2.68 -6.76
C PHE A 236 25.63 -3.98 -6.27
N PRO A 237 24.83 -4.98 -5.85
CA PRO A 237 25.35 -6.32 -5.57
C PRO A 237 25.91 -6.96 -6.85
N LYS A 238 26.88 -7.88 -6.67
CA LYS A 238 27.64 -8.51 -7.78
C LYS A 238 26.79 -9.28 -8.79
N HIS A 239 25.67 -9.83 -8.34
CA HIS A 239 24.77 -10.64 -9.16
C HIS A 239 23.46 -9.89 -9.36
N LEU A 240 23.20 -9.48 -10.60
CA LEU A 240 21.98 -8.81 -11.02
C LEU A 240 20.97 -9.80 -11.64
N PRO A 241 19.68 -9.45 -11.68
CA PRO A 241 18.64 -10.27 -12.30
C PRO A 241 18.99 -10.66 -13.75
N LYS A 242 18.88 -11.95 -14.08
CA LYS A 242 19.21 -12.45 -15.44
C LYS A 242 18.29 -11.86 -16.53
N ASN A 243 17.08 -11.45 -16.17
CA ASN A 243 16.08 -10.91 -17.08
C ASN A 243 16.35 -9.45 -17.50
N TRP A 244 17.28 -8.74 -16.87
CA TRP A 244 17.66 -7.37 -17.26
C TRP A 244 18.61 -7.29 -18.45
N ASN A 245 19.27 -8.38 -18.80
CA ASN A 245 20.23 -8.43 -19.91
C ASN A 245 19.59 -8.89 -21.23
N LYS A 246 18.28 -8.68 -21.41
CA LYS A 246 17.56 -9.07 -22.63
C LYS A 246 17.22 -7.81 -23.42
N ASP A 247 18.01 -7.56 -24.45
CA ASP A 247 17.79 -6.56 -25.50
C ASP A 247 16.53 -6.85 -26.34
#